data_AF-A0A846HDM2-F1
#
_entry.id   AF-A0A846HDM2-F1
#
_cell.length_a   1.000
_cell.length_b   1.000
_cell.length_c   1.000
_cell.angle_alpha   90.00
_cell.angle_beta   90.00
_cell.angle_gamma   90.00
#
_symmetry.space_group_name_H-M   'P 1'
#
loop_
_entity.id
_entity.type
_entity.pdbx_description
1 polymer ?
#
loop_
_entity_poly.entity_id
_entity_poly.type
_entity_poly.pdbx_seq_one_letter_code
_entity_poly.pdbx_strand_id
1 'polypeptide(L)'
;MTKSNSDRFTSIVQELQAFAFSQQGSMSILRSLGYGLLLLALFDIVEMFVPPNFMNPAWEFKTFGALVERVPVPLIGLVLVFFGEMNSRTKWEFPILKLLSWLTLLFALLFFLLIPLGIGNTLRLNNQSAAQISTLSKQQLSQAEQVEKQLNQATPQQIDNFIKSQGRSLEGKNPDELKTQVLSQVSQAKKQIKTQAEATQSSRGLSLIKSSVKWNLGALVASGLFISIWRGTRWARTN
;
A
#
# COMPACT_ATOMS: atom_id res chain seq x y z
N MET A 1 -34.21 -54.11 30.02
CA MET A 1 -33.16 -54.73 29.19
C MET A 1 -31.91 -53.85 29.24
N THR A 2 -30.92 -54.25 30.04
CA THR A 2 -29.63 -53.57 30.19
C THR A 2 -28.74 -53.92 28.99
N LYS A 3 -28.41 -52.94 28.13
CA LYS A 3 -27.45 -53.14 27.03
C LYS A 3 -26.13 -53.67 27.59
N SER A 4 -25.62 -54.75 26.99
CA SER A 4 -24.36 -55.39 27.39
C SER A 4 -23.20 -54.39 27.27
N ASN A 5 -22.19 -54.49 28.14
CA ASN A 5 -21.00 -53.62 28.07
C ASN A 5 -20.33 -53.68 26.69
N SER A 6 -20.38 -54.82 26.00
CA SER A 6 -19.88 -54.99 24.64
C SER A 6 -20.59 -54.11 23.59
N ASP A 7 -21.91 -53.94 23.69
CA ASP A 7 -22.68 -53.08 22.79
C ASP A 7 -22.34 -51.60 22.99
N ARG A 8 -22.09 -51.19 24.24
CA ARG A 8 -21.64 -49.82 24.57
C ARG A 8 -20.23 -49.54 24.06
N PHE A 9 -19.31 -50.48 24.19
CA PHE A 9 -17.96 -50.32 23.64
C PHE A 9 -17.98 -50.21 22.12
N THR A 10 -18.80 -51.03 21.44
CA THR A 10 -18.93 -51.00 19.99
C THR A 10 -19.54 -49.68 19.49
N SER A 11 -20.54 -49.14 20.20
CA SER A 11 -21.12 -47.83 19.86
C SER A 11 -20.15 -46.66 20.10
N ILE A 12 -19.37 -46.69 21.18
CA ILE A 12 -18.34 -45.67 21.46
C ILE A 12 -17.26 -45.68 20.38
N VAL A 13 -16.81 -46.86 19.94
CA VAL A 13 -15.84 -46.99 18.84
C VAL A 13 -16.42 -46.44 17.52
N GLN A 14 -17.68 -46.71 17.22
CA GLN A 14 -18.36 -46.15 16.03
C GLN A 14 -18.51 -44.62 16.09
N GLU A 15 -18.88 -44.05 17.25
CA GLU A 15 -18.97 -42.60 17.42
C GLU A 15 -17.61 -41.92 17.30
N LEU A 16 -16.56 -42.50 17.90
CA LEU A 16 -15.18 -42.02 17.75
C LEU A 16 -14.70 -42.10 16.30
N GLN A 17 -15.06 -43.17 15.59
CA GLN A 17 -14.73 -43.35 14.19
C GLN A 17 -15.47 -42.34 13.29
N ALA A 18 -16.76 -42.09 13.52
CA ALA A 18 -17.55 -41.08 12.81
C ALA A 18 -17.06 -39.66 13.09
N PHE A 19 -16.67 -39.36 14.34
CA PHE A 19 -16.03 -38.10 14.71
C PHE A 19 -14.66 -37.92 14.06
N ALA A 20 -13.84 -38.98 13.99
CA ALA A 20 -12.56 -38.95 13.29
C ALA A 20 -12.73 -38.73 11.77
N PHE A 21 -13.70 -39.40 11.14
CA PHE A 21 -14.01 -39.20 9.72
C PHE A 21 -14.55 -37.79 9.42
N SER A 22 -15.43 -37.25 10.26
CA SER A 22 -15.94 -35.87 10.09
C SER A 22 -14.85 -34.82 10.34
N GLN A 23 -13.95 -35.05 11.29
CA GLN A 23 -12.73 -34.25 11.46
C GLN A 23 -11.84 -34.30 10.22
N GLN A 24 -11.62 -35.49 9.66
CA GLN A 24 -10.76 -35.68 8.50
C GLN A 24 -11.33 -35.02 7.23
N GLY A 25 -12.64 -35.11 7.00
CA GLY A 25 -13.32 -34.37 5.92
C GLY A 25 -13.19 -32.85 6.09
N SER A 26 -13.38 -32.36 7.32
CA SER A 26 -13.21 -30.94 7.65
C SER A 26 -11.78 -30.44 7.40
N MET A 27 -10.77 -31.24 7.72
CA MET A 27 -9.36 -30.91 7.44
C MET A 27 -9.09 -30.77 5.93
N SER A 28 -9.65 -31.65 5.09
CA SER A 28 -9.47 -31.60 3.64
C SER A 28 -10.10 -30.34 3.01
N ILE A 29 -11.29 -29.95 3.50
CA ILE A 29 -11.97 -28.72 3.06
C ILE A 29 -11.12 -27.50 3.41
N LEU A 30 -10.61 -27.42 4.65
CA LEU A 30 -9.76 -26.31 5.09
C LEU A 30 -8.50 -26.20 4.24
N ARG A 31 -7.83 -27.30 3.92
CA ARG A 31 -6.65 -27.31 3.06
C ARG A 31 -6.95 -26.85 1.65
N SER A 32 -8.05 -27.34 1.08
CA SER A 32 -8.51 -26.96 -0.27
C SER A 32 -8.81 -25.46 -0.35
N LEU A 33 -9.47 -24.91 0.67
CA LEU A 33 -9.67 -23.47 0.82
C LEU A 33 -8.34 -22.72 0.95
N GLY A 34 -7.40 -23.26 1.73
CA GLY A 34 -6.05 -22.71 1.88
C GLY A 34 -5.32 -22.60 0.54
N TYR A 35 -5.30 -23.67 -0.27
CA TYR A 35 -4.70 -23.63 -1.60
C TYR A 35 -5.41 -22.64 -2.53
N GLY A 36 -6.75 -22.60 -2.49
CA GLY A 36 -7.54 -21.62 -3.25
C GLY A 36 -7.18 -20.18 -2.90
N LEU A 37 -7.07 -19.86 -1.61
CA LEU A 37 -6.66 -18.54 -1.13
C LEU A 37 -5.23 -18.18 -1.54
N LEU A 38 -4.30 -19.13 -1.49
CA LEU A 38 -2.92 -18.89 -1.93
C LEU A 38 -2.84 -18.63 -3.43
N LEU A 39 -3.65 -19.33 -4.23
CA LEU A 39 -3.71 -19.10 -5.67
C LEU A 39 -4.28 -17.72 -6.00
N LEU A 40 -5.34 -17.30 -5.32
CA LEU A 40 -5.90 -15.95 -5.47
C LEU A 40 -4.89 -14.88 -5.07
N ALA A 41 -4.22 -15.06 -3.93
CA ALA A 41 -3.19 -14.14 -3.48
C ALA A 41 -2.00 -14.09 -4.46
N LEU A 42 -1.67 -15.19 -5.13
CA LEU A 42 -0.64 -15.21 -6.17
C LEU A 42 -1.05 -14.32 -7.36
N PHE A 43 -2.31 -14.39 -7.80
CA PHE A 43 -2.79 -13.50 -8.88
C PHE A 43 -2.72 -12.03 -8.48
N ASP A 44 -3.12 -11.69 -7.25
CA ASP A 44 -3.00 -10.33 -6.73
C ASP A 44 -1.54 -9.86 -6.71
N ILE A 45 -0.61 -10.74 -6.34
CA ILE A 45 0.83 -10.42 -6.33
C ILE A 45 1.32 -10.19 -7.76
N VAL A 46 0.98 -11.05 -8.72
CA VAL A 46 1.41 -10.92 -10.12
C VAL A 46 0.90 -9.63 -10.75
N GLU A 47 -0.37 -9.28 -10.53
CA GLU A 47 -0.97 -8.03 -11.01
C GLU A 47 -0.19 -6.80 -10.51
N MET A 48 0.27 -6.82 -9.26
CA MET A 48 0.98 -5.71 -8.63
C MET A 48 2.30 -5.36 -9.34
N PHE A 49 2.95 -6.32 -9.98
CA PHE A 49 4.21 -6.10 -10.68
C PHE A 49 4.03 -5.54 -12.11
N VAL A 50 2.79 -5.25 -12.54
CA VAL A 50 2.47 -4.76 -13.89
C VAL A 50 1.83 -3.37 -13.83
N PRO A 51 2.43 -2.31 -14.41
CA PRO A 51 3.73 -2.28 -15.10
C PRO A 51 4.91 -2.26 -14.11
N PRO A 52 6.02 -2.96 -14.40
CA PRO A 52 7.20 -2.95 -13.55
C PRO A 52 7.96 -1.63 -13.70
N ASN A 53 8.22 -0.94 -12.59
CA ASN A 53 9.01 0.29 -12.57
C ASN A 53 10.00 0.29 -11.38
N PHE A 54 10.86 -0.71 -11.39
CA PHE A 54 11.97 -0.83 -10.44
C PHE A 54 12.85 0.43 -10.48
N MET A 55 13.45 0.82 -9.35
CA MET A 55 14.26 2.04 -9.17
C MET A 55 13.46 3.35 -9.08
N ASN A 56 12.16 3.34 -9.40
CA ASN A 56 11.29 4.48 -9.13
C ASN A 56 10.82 4.45 -7.67
N PRO A 57 11.19 5.45 -6.83
CA PRO A 57 10.86 5.41 -5.40
C PRO A 57 9.35 5.48 -5.13
N ALA A 58 8.56 6.08 -6.03
CA ALA A 58 7.11 6.13 -5.90
C ALA A 58 6.47 4.78 -6.21
N TRP A 59 6.96 4.06 -7.22
CA TRP A 59 6.52 2.70 -7.51
C TRP A 59 6.92 1.75 -6.39
N GLU A 60 8.19 1.77 -5.98
CA GLU A 60 8.71 0.90 -4.92
C GLU A 60 7.96 1.10 -3.60
N PHE A 61 7.68 2.35 -3.22
CA PHE A 61 6.91 2.66 -2.01
C PHE A 61 5.46 2.16 -2.10
N LYS A 62 4.80 2.32 -3.25
CA LYS A 62 3.42 1.85 -3.46
C LYS A 62 3.33 0.32 -3.49
N THR A 63 4.22 -0.33 -4.23
CA THR A 63 4.31 -1.79 -4.32
C THR A 63 4.61 -2.39 -2.95
N PHE A 64 5.55 -1.80 -2.19
CA PHE A 64 5.80 -2.20 -0.81
C PHE A 64 4.55 -2.12 0.06
N GLY A 65 3.85 -0.98 0.05
CA GLY A 65 2.62 -0.81 0.80
C GLY A 65 1.53 -1.81 0.43
N ALA A 66 1.32 -2.01 -0.87
CA ALA A 66 0.34 -2.96 -1.38
C ALA A 66 0.68 -4.41 -1.03
N LEU A 67 1.97 -4.80 -1.04
CA LEU A 67 2.41 -6.12 -0.57
C LEU A 67 2.07 -6.32 0.90
N VAL A 68 2.40 -5.35 1.76
CA VAL A 68 2.13 -5.43 3.20
C VAL A 68 0.64 -5.52 3.50
N GLU A 69 -0.19 -4.77 2.78
CA GLU A 69 -1.66 -4.76 2.98
C GLU A 69 -2.32 -6.06 2.55
N ARG A 70 -1.71 -6.81 1.63
CA ARG A 70 -2.22 -8.11 1.16
C ARG A 70 -1.69 -9.31 1.94
N VAL A 71 -0.73 -9.14 2.85
CA VAL A 71 -0.17 -10.21 3.70
C VAL A 71 -1.21 -11.09 4.42
N PRO A 72 -2.33 -10.57 4.95
CA PRO A 72 -3.27 -11.40 5.70
C PRO A 72 -3.80 -12.61 4.92
N VAL A 73 -4.06 -12.46 3.61
CA VAL A 73 -4.63 -13.53 2.79
C VAL A 73 -3.65 -14.70 2.61
N PRO A 74 -2.39 -14.50 2.17
CA PRO A 74 -1.36 -15.54 2.19
C PRO A 74 -1.16 -16.20 3.55
N LEU A 75 -1.16 -15.43 4.65
CA LEU A 75 -0.97 -16.00 5.99
C LEU A 75 -2.09 -16.96 6.36
N ILE A 76 -3.33 -16.56 6.16
CA ILE A 76 -4.50 -17.41 6.41
C ILE A 76 -4.43 -18.65 5.50
N GLY A 77 -4.15 -18.47 4.21
CA GLY A 77 -4.00 -19.57 3.25
C GLY A 77 -2.96 -20.59 3.70
N LEU A 78 -1.77 -20.12 4.13
CA LEU A 78 -0.70 -20.99 4.63
C LEU A 78 -1.10 -21.75 5.89
N VAL A 79 -1.69 -21.07 6.88
CA VAL A 79 -2.14 -21.72 8.12
C VAL A 79 -3.17 -22.81 7.82
N LEU A 80 -4.10 -22.55 6.91
CA LEU A 80 -5.11 -23.53 6.49
C LEU A 80 -4.48 -24.71 5.73
N VAL A 81 -3.51 -24.46 4.84
CA VAL A 81 -2.79 -25.53 4.12
C VAL A 81 -2.02 -26.41 5.09
N PHE A 82 -1.35 -25.84 6.09
CA PHE A 82 -0.57 -26.60 7.07
C PHE A 82 -1.42 -27.22 8.19
N PHE A 83 -2.72 -26.92 8.25
CA PHE A 83 -3.62 -27.45 9.26
C PHE A 83 -3.73 -28.99 9.19
N GLY A 84 -3.70 -29.63 10.36
CA GLY A 84 -3.79 -31.09 10.51
C GLY A 84 -2.51 -31.86 10.13
N GLU A 85 -1.37 -31.17 9.97
CA GLU A 85 -0.01 -31.75 9.81
C GLU A 85 0.03 -32.99 8.92
N MET A 86 0.52 -34.14 9.39
CA MET A 86 0.69 -35.36 8.59
C MET A 86 -0.62 -36.16 8.38
N ASN A 87 -1.73 -35.77 8.99
CA ASN A 87 -2.96 -36.54 8.92
C ASN A 87 -3.54 -36.50 7.50
N SER A 88 -3.70 -37.69 6.91
CA SER A 88 -4.46 -37.90 5.68
C SER A 88 -3.96 -37.09 4.49
N ARG A 89 -2.63 -37.03 4.32
CA ARG A 89 -1.98 -36.40 3.18
C ARG A 89 -1.57 -37.39 2.12
N THR A 90 -1.68 -36.95 0.88
CA THR A 90 -1.20 -37.73 -0.28
C THR A 90 0.31 -37.53 -0.40
N LYS A 91 1.05 -38.57 -0.83
CA LYS A 91 2.51 -38.49 -1.00
C LYS A 91 2.97 -37.34 -1.93
N TRP A 92 2.12 -36.95 -2.89
CA TRP A 92 2.37 -35.85 -3.82
C TRP A 92 2.23 -34.44 -3.21
N GLU A 93 1.59 -34.28 -2.04
CA GLU A 93 1.52 -32.98 -1.37
C GLU A 93 2.84 -32.57 -0.73
N PHE A 94 3.64 -33.52 -0.24
CA PHE A 94 4.89 -33.23 0.47
C PHE A 94 5.87 -32.31 -0.29
N PRO A 95 6.15 -32.47 -1.61
CA PRO A 95 7.00 -31.52 -2.32
C PRO A 95 6.40 -30.10 -2.34
N ILE A 96 5.08 -29.96 -2.49
CA ILE A 96 4.39 -28.67 -2.48
C ILE A 96 4.50 -28.03 -1.08
N LEU A 97 4.26 -28.80 -0.02
CA LEU A 97 4.35 -28.32 1.36
C LEU A 97 5.78 -27.90 1.73
N LYS A 98 6.78 -28.64 1.26
CA LYS A 98 8.20 -28.29 1.42
C LYS A 98 8.50 -26.97 0.73
N LEU A 99 8.03 -26.78 -0.51
CA LEU A 99 8.16 -25.52 -1.25
C LEU A 99 7.47 -24.37 -0.51
N LEU A 100 6.19 -24.52 -0.14
CA LEU A 100 5.43 -23.51 0.60
C LEU A 100 6.10 -23.15 1.92
N SER A 101 6.63 -24.14 2.64
CA SER A 101 7.38 -23.90 3.87
C SER A 101 8.61 -23.04 3.59
N TRP A 102 9.45 -23.38 2.63
CA TRP A 102 10.60 -22.53 2.26
C TRP A 102 10.19 -21.14 1.75
N LEU A 103 9.08 -21.03 1.02
CA LEU A 103 8.54 -19.73 0.60
C LEU A 103 8.16 -18.84 1.79
N THR A 104 7.67 -19.40 2.92
CA THR A 104 7.44 -18.59 4.13
C THR A 104 8.73 -17.97 4.67
N LEU A 105 9.85 -18.70 4.65
CA LEU A 105 11.14 -18.12 5.04
C LEU A 105 11.60 -17.04 4.06
N LEU A 106 11.43 -17.30 2.75
CA LEU A 106 11.75 -16.30 1.73
C LEU A 106 10.94 -15.01 1.96
N PHE A 107 9.62 -15.11 2.17
CA PHE A 107 8.79 -13.95 2.45
C PHE A 107 9.18 -13.25 3.76
N ALA A 108 9.52 -13.99 4.81
CA ALA A 108 10.01 -13.38 6.05
C ALA A 108 11.25 -12.51 5.82
N LEU A 109 12.21 -13.02 5.06
CA LEU A 109 13.44 -12.30 4.73
C LEU A 109 13.15 -11.10 3.82
N LEU A 110 12.27 -11.27 2.83
CA LEU A 110 11.85 -10.17 1.94
C LEU A 110 11.19 -9.04 2.73
N PHE A 111 10.21 -9.34 3.59
CA PHE A 111 9.55 -8.33 4.43
C PHE A 111 10.52 -7.66 5.39
N PHE A 112 11.49 -8.38 5.93
CA PHE A 112 12.53 -7.81 6.77
C PHE A 112 13.43 -6.83 5.99
N LEU A 113 13.85 -7.22 4.77
CA LEU A 113 14.69 -6.39 3.90
C LEU A 113 13.94 -5.17 3.34
N LEU A 114 12.62 -5.26 3.19
CA LEU A 114 11.79 -4.16 2.73
C LEU A 114 11.68 -3.02 3.75
N ILE A 115 11.94 -3.26 5.04
CA ILE A 115 11.90 -2.22 6.08
C ILE A 115 12.90 -1.07 5.81
N PRO A 116 14.23 -1.33 5.72
CA PRO A 116 15.19 -0.26 5.43
C PRO A 116 14.93 0.39 4.07
N LEU A 117 14.49 -0.39 3.07
CA LEU A 117 14.13 0.11 1.74
C LEU A 117 12.93 1.08 1.81
N GLY A 118 11.89 0.73 2.56
CA GLY A 118 10.69 1.55 2.75
C GLY A 118 11.01 2.88 3.43
N ILE A 119 11.87 2.87 4.44
CA ILE A 119 12.35 4.09 5.11
C ILE A 119 13.13 4.97 4.13
N GLY A 120 14.11 4.39 3.44
CA GLY A 120 14.94 5.11 2.46
C GLY A 120 14.12 5.75 1.34
N ASN A 121 13.14 5.02 0.80
CA ASN A 121 12.26 5.52 -0.25
C ASN A 121 11.29 6.59 0.24
N THR A 122 10.83 6.52 1.48
CA THR A 122 10.01 7.58 2.08
C THR A 122 10.78 8.91 2.12
N LEU A 123 12.04 8.87 2.55
CA LEU A 123 12.90 10.05 2.61
C LEU A 123 13.20 10.61 1.20
N ARG A 124 13.58 9.74 0.26
CA ARG A 124 13.83 10.12 -1.14
C ARG A 124 12.58 10.77 -1.77
N LEU A 125 11.41 10.16 -1.59
CA LEU A 125 10.15 10.64 -2.15
C LEU A 125 9.70 11.95 -1.52
N ASN A 126 9.91 12.12 -0.21
CA ASN A 126 9.62 13.37 0.49
C ASN A 126 10.51 14.52 -0.03
N ASN A 127 11.82 14.27 -0.19
CA ASN A 127 12.75 15.26 -0.72
C ASN A 127 12.44 15.62 -2.18
N GLN A 128 12.17 14.62 -3.02
CA GLN A 128 11.76 14.83 -4.42
C GLN A 128 10.47 15.64 -4.51
N SER A 129 9.47 15.31 -3.68
CA SER A 129 8.19 16.04 -3.64
C SER A 129 8.38 17.48 -3.18
N ALA A 130 9.18 17.72 -2.14
CA ALA A 130 9.49 19.06 -1.65
C ALA A 130 10.22 19.90 -2.72
N ALA A 131 11.19 19.30 -3.43
CA ALA A 131 11.90 19.96 -4.51
C ALA A 131 10.97 20.33 -5.67
N GLN A 132 10.09 19.41 -6.09
CA GLN A 132 9.11 19.67 -7.16
C GLN A 132 8.12 20.78 -6.76
N ILE A 133 7.56 20.72 -5.54
CA ILE A 133 6.65 21.76 -5.03
C ILE A 133 7.36 23.11 -4.97
N SER A 134 8.61 23.15 -4.48
CA SER A 134 9.39 24.39 -4.42
C SER A 134 9.66 24.97 -5.81
N THR A 135 10.05 24.15 -6.78
CA THR A 135 10.29 24.59 -8.17
C THR A 135 9.02 25.13 -8.80
N LEU A 136 7.90 24.41 -8.69
CA LEU A 136 6.61 24.85 -9.23
C LEU A 136 6.13 26.15 -8.56
N SER A 137 6.26 26.25 -7.24
CA SER A 137 5.89 27.45 -6.49
C SER A 137 6.76 28.65 -6.88
N LYS A 138 8.08 28.49 -7.01
CA LYS A 138 9.00 29.54 -7.48
C LYS A 138 8.66 30.00 -8.88
N GLN A 139 8.34 29.08 -9.79
CA GLN A 139 7.96 29.42 -11.17
C GLN A 139 6.66 30.23 -11.20
N GLN A 140 5.64 29.82 -10.44
CA GLN A 140 4.38 30.57 -10.34
C GLN A 140 4.56 31.94 -9.67
N LEU A 141 5.39 32.03 -8.63
CA LEU A 141 5.70 33.28 -7.94
C LEU A 141 6.44 34.25 -8.88
N SER A 142 7.41 33.75 -9.65
CA SER A 142 8.16 34.55 -10.63
C SER A 142 7.25 35.11 -11.74
N GLN A 143 6.30 34.31 -12.24
CA GLN A 143 5.30 34.79 -13.20
C GLN A 143 4.41 35.89 -12.58
N ALA A 144 3.94 35.69 -11.35
CA ALA A 144 3.15 36.69 -10.64
C ALA A 144 3.96 37.98 -10.37
N GLU A 145 5.25 37.87 -10.06
CA GLU A 145 6.16 39.02 -9.93
C GLU A 145 6.37 39.76 -11.24
N GLN A 146 6.48 39.05 -12.36
CA GLN A 146 6.61 39.66 -13.67
C GLN A 146 5.34 40.42 -14.06
N VAL A 147 4.16 39.86 -13.80
CA VAL A 147 2.86 40.52 -14.02
C VAL A 147 2.75 41.77 -13.13
N GLU A 148 3.12 41.67 -11.86
CA GLU A 148 3.13 42.83 -10.95
C GLU A 148 4.07 43.95 -11.45
N LYS A 149 5.29 43.60 -11.86
CA LYS A 149 6.25 44.58 -12.41
C LYS A 149 5.73 45.25 -13.68
N GLN A 150 5.15 44.47 -14.60
CA GLN A 150 4.56 44.99 -15.83
C GLN A 150 3.39 45.94 -15.54
N LEU A 151 2.50 45.58 -14.62
CA LEU A 151 1.37 46.44 -14.21
C LEU A 151 1.84 47.72 -13.52
N ASN A 152 2.88 47.65 -12.68
CA ASN A 152 3.42 48.82 -11.99
C ASN A 152 4.08 49.81 -12.96
N GLN A 153 4.75 49.31 -14.01
CA GLN A 153 5.43 50.12 -15.03
C GLN A 153 4.53 50.52 -16.22
N ALA A 154 3.36 49.91 -16.37
CA ALA A 154 2.46 50.17 -17.49
C ALA A 154 1.79 51.54 -17.41
N THR A 155 1.68 52.21 -18.55
CA THR A 155 0.85 53.41 -18.72
C THR A 155 -0.64 53.04 -18.78
N PRO A 156 -1.56 53.98 -18.48
CA PRO A 156 -3.01 53.72 -18.49
C PRO A 156 -3.54 53.10 -19.80
N GLN A 157 -2.98 53.50 -20.96
CA GLN A 157 -3.34 52.92 -22.27
C GLN A 157 -2.86 51.47 -22.44
N GLN A 158 -1.71 51.11 -21.86
CA GLN A 158 -1.18 49.74 -21.88
C GLN A 158 -1.99 48.82 -20.96
N ILE A 159 -2.50 49.35 -19.85
CA ILE A 159 -3.39 48.64 -18.93
C ILE A 159 -4.73 48.35 -19.60
N ASP A 160 -5.32 49.30 -20.33
CA ASP A 160 -6.54 49.08 -21.13
C ASP A 160 -6.36 47.94 -22.15
N ASN A 161 -5.25 47.98 -22.91
CA ASN A 161 -4.95 46.93 -23.90
C ASN A 161 -4.72 45.55 -23.26
N PHE A 162 -4.06 45.49 -22.10
CA PHE A 162 -3.84 44.25 -21.36
C PHE A 162 -5.16 43.66 -20.85
N ILE A 163 -6.04 44.48 -20.28
CA ILE A 163 -7.36 44.07 -19.76
C ILE A 163 -8.25 43.55 -20.90
N LYS A 164 -8.29 44.26 -22.03
CA LYS A 164 -8.99 43.84 -23.25
C LYS A 164 -8.46 42.51 -23.82
N SER A 165 -7.14 42.31 -23.79
CA SER A 165 -6.50 41.07 -24.25
C SER A 165 -6.86 39.84 -23.39
N GLN A 166 -7.26 40.03 -22.14
CA GLN A 166 -7.77 38.98 -21.26
C GLN A 166 -9.29 38.79 -21.33
N GLY A 167 -9.97 39.44 -22.27
CA GLY A 167 -11.42 39.33 -22.46
C GLY A 167 -12.26 40.04 -21.37
N ARG A 168 -11.65 40.93 -20.57
CA ARG A 168 -12.38 41.78 -19.62
C ARG A 168 -12.64 43.16 -20.25
N SER A 169 -13.83 43.71 -20.06
CA SER A 169 -14.18 45.05 -20.56
C SER A 169 -14.04 46.11 -19.46
N LEU A 170 -13.59 47.31 -19.84
CA LEU A 170 -13.65 48.49 -18.98
C LEU A 170 -15.11 48.99 -18.96
N GLU A 171 -15.97 48.37 -18.16
CA GLU A 171 -17.37 48.81 -17.95
C GLU A 171 -17.44 50.12 -17.14
N GLY A 172 -16.89 51.21 -17.68
CA GLY A 172 -16.92 52.54 -17.07
C GLY A 172 -16.04 52.73 -15.83
N LYS A 173 -15.22 51.73 -15.45
CA LYS A 173 -14.28 51.82 -14.32
C LYS A 173 -12.99 52.54 -14.69
N ASN A 174 -12.47 53.34 -13.75
CA ASN A 174 -11.24 54.10 -13.93
C ASN A 174 -10.04 53.12 -14.06
N PRO A 175 -9.09 53.32 -15.01
CA PRO A 175 -7.96 52.42 -15.22
C PRO A 175 -7.11 52.18 -13.95
N ASP A 176 -7.01 53.17 -13.08
CA ASP A 176 -6.27 53.10 -11.80
C ASP A 176 -6.96 52.20 -10.77
N GLU A 177 -8.30 52.17 -10.74
CA GLU A 177 -9.05 51.26 -9.86
C GLU A 177 -8.87 49.80 -10.29
N LEU A 178 -8.87 49.56 -11.59
CA LEU A 178 -8.65 48.23 -12.15
C LEU A 178 -7.21 47.76 -11.98
N LYS A 179 -6.23 48.66 -12.14
CA LYS A 179 -4.82 48.39 -11.80
C LYS A 179 -4.72 47.93 -10.34
N THR A 180 -5.33 48.67 -9.42
CA THR A 180 -5.34 48.35 -7.99
C THR A 180 -6.02 47.01 -7.71
N GLN A 181 -7.14 46.71 -8.37
CA GLN A 181 -7.85 45.44 -8.24
C GLN A 181 -7.02 44.25 -8.74
N VAL A 182 -6.34 44.38 -9.89
CA VAL A 182 -5.48 43.33 -10.44
C VAL A 182 -4.23 43.15 -9.59
N LEU A 183 -3.58 44.22 -9.11
CA LEU A 183 -2.45 44.14 -8.19
C LEU A 183 -2.83 43.45 -6.87
N SER A 184 -4.03 43.75 -6.34
CA SER A 184 -4.57 43.05 -5.17
C SER A 184 -4.78 41.56 -5.44
N GLN A 185 -5.35 41.20 -6.60
CA GLN A 185 -5.51 39.80 -7.01
C GLN A 185 -4.17 39.07 -7.16
N VAL A 186 -3.15 39.74 -7.74
CA VAL A 186 -1.80 39.17 -7.88
C VAL A 186 -1.14 38.98 -6.52
N SER A 187 -1.24 39.96 -5.61
CA SER A 187 -0.74 39.85 -4.24
C SER A 187 -1.42 38.71 -3.47
N GLN A 188 -2.75 38.60 -3.59
CA GLN A 188 -3.51 37.50 -3.01
C GLN A 188 -3.11 36.14 -3.61
N ALA A 189 -2.92 36.07 -4.93
CA ALA A 189 -2.47 34.87 -5.61
C ALA A 189 -1.08 34.44 -5.14
N LYS A 190 -0.13 35.37 -4.99
CA LYS A 190 1.20 35.07 -4.42
C LYS A 190 1.12 34.51 -3.01
N LYS A 191 0.29 35.12 -2.15
CA LYS A 191 0.07 34.62 -0.79
C LYS A 191 -0.53 33.22 -0.80
N GLN A 192 -1.53 32.98 -1.66
CA GLN A 192 -2.15 31.67 -1.84
C GLN A 192 -1.16 30.62 -2.35
N ILE A 193 -0.33 30.94 -3.35
CA ILE A 193 0.71 30.05 -3.88
C ILE A 193 1.66 29.62 -2.75
N LYS A 194 2.13 30.56 -1.93
CA LYS A 194 3.03 30.26 -0.81
C LYS A 194 2.36 29.39 0.25
N THR A 195 1.17 29.79 0.72
CA THR A 195 0.42 29.04 1.74
C THR A 195 0.04 27.65 1.23
N GLN A 196 -0.36 27.51 -0.04
CA GLN A 196 -0.72 26.23 -0.64
C GLN A 196 0.50 25.33 -0.83
N ALA A 197 1.65 25.87 -1.20
CA ALA A 197 2.90 25.12 -1.29
C ALA A 197 3.31 24.56 0.08
N GLU A 198 3.32 25.40 1.12
CA GLU A 198 3.65 25.01 2.50
C GLU A 198 2.66 23.97 3.06
N ALA A 199 1.35 24.18 2.86
CA ALA A 199 0.31 23.26 3.29
C ALA A 199 0.41 21.91 2.56
N THR A 200 0.63 21.94 1.24
CA THR A 200 0.75 20.72 0.42
C THR A 200 2.00 19.93 0.80
N GLN A 201 3.14 20.60 0.99
CA GLN A 201 4.38 19.95 1.42
C GLN A 201 4.20 19.28 2.78
N SER A 202 3.62 19.99 3.76
CA SER A 202 3.42 19.47 5.11
C SER A 202 2.44 18.29 5.14
N SER A 203 1.30 18.43 4.44
CA SER A 203 0.28 17.37 4.37
C SER A 203 0.79 16.11 3.68
N ARG A 204 1.49 16.26 2.55
CA ARG A 204 2.09 15.12 1.84
C ARG A 204 3.18 14.46 2.66
N GLY A 205 4.06 15.23 3.28
CA GLY A 205 5.12 14.70 4.16
C GLY A 205 4.53 13.88 5.31
N LEU A 206 3.51 14.41 5.99
CA LEU A 206 2.83 13.69 7.07
C LEU A 206 2.15 12.40 6.57
N SER A 207 1.48 12.46 5.41
CA SER A 207 0.85 11.28 4.81
C SER A 207 1.87 10.19 4.45
N LEU A 208 3.01 10.57 3.85
CA LEU A 208 4.08 9.65 3.52
C LEU A 208 4.66 8.98 4.77
N ILE A 209 4.92 9.77 5.82
CA ILE A 209 5.43 9.24 7.10
C ILE A 209 4.41 8.29 7.72
N LYS A 210 3.13 8.68 7.77
CA LYS A 210 2.06 7.84 8.33
C LYS A 210 1.96 6.50 7.60
N SER A 211 1.95 6.52 6.27
CA SER A 211 1.92 5.30 5.45
C SER A 211 3.19 4.47 5.64
N SER A 212 4.35 5.11 5.68
CA SER A 212 5.63 4.44 5.92
C SER A 212 5.64 3.73 7.27
N VAL A 213 5.22 4.38 8.35
CA VAL A 213 5.13 3.75 9.69
C VAL A 213 4.17 2.57 9.66
N LYS A 214 2.96 2.74 9.10
CA LYS A 214 1.98 1.66 8.98
C LYS A 214 2.57 0.44 8.27
N TRP A 215 3.20 0.65 7.12
CA TRP A 215 3.70 -0.45 6.31
C TRP A 215 4.97 -1.08 6.86
N ASN A 216 5.87 -0.30 7.49
CA ASN A 216 7.04 -0.86 8.18
C ASN A 216 6.64 -1.73 9.39
N LEU A 217 5.68 -1.28 10.20
CA LEU A 217 5.13 -2.10 11.28
C LEU A 217 4.43 -3.35 10.74
N GLY A 218 3.65 -3.21 9.68
CA GLY A 218 3.02 -4.34 9.00
C GLY A 218 4.04 -5.35 8.47
N ALA A 219 5.13 -4.89 7.86
CA ALA A 219 6.22 -5.73 7.37
C ALA A 219 6.96 -6.46 8.50
N LEU A 220 7.18 -5.78 9.64
CA LEU A 220 7.79 -6.39 10.82
C LEU A 220 6.91 -7.52 11.40
N VAL A 221 5.61 -7.25 11.55
CA VAL A 221 4.63 -8.25 12.01
C VAL A 221 4.56 -9.41 11.02
N ALA A 222 4.46 -9.12 9.72
CA ALA A 222 4.44 -10.11 8.65
C ALA A 222 5.67 -11.02 8.71
N SER A 223 6.86 -10.43 8.80
CA SER A 223 8.13 -11.16 8.90
C SER A 223 8.14 -12.11 10.10
N GLY A 224 7.73 -11.64 11.28
CA GLY A 224 7.61 -12.47 12.48
C GLY A 224 6.62 -13.64 12.32
N LEU A 225 5.46 -13.40 11.71
CA LEU A 225 4.45 -14.43 11.47
C LEU A 225 4.92 -15.48 10.45
N PHE A 226 5.56 -15.05 9.36
CA PHE A 226 6.15 -15.97 8.39
C PHE A 226 7.27 -16.82 8.99
N ILE A 227 8.12 -16.25 9.86
CA ILE A 227 9.12 -17.02 10.62
C ILE A 227 8.45 -18.04 11.53
N SER A 228 7.37 -17.66 12.21
CA SER A 228 6.61 -18.56 13.08
C SER A 228 6.05 -19.75 12.30
N ILE A 229 5.42 -19.50 11.15
CA ILE A 229 4.92 -20.55 10.26
C ILE A 229 6.07 -21.43 9.75
N TRP A 230 7.19 -20.85 9.34
CA TRP A 230 8.36 -21.62 8.91
C TRP A 230 8.89 -22.55 10.01
N ARG A 231 8.94 -22.08 11.26
CA ARG A 231 9.35 -22.90 12.40
C ARG A 231 8.34 -24.01 12.71
N GLY A 232 7.04 -23.70 12.69
CA GLY A 232 5.97 -24.67 12.93
C GLY A 232 5.85 -25.75 11.84
N THR A 233 6.28 -25.44 10.62
CA THR A 233 6.19 -26.36 9.47
C THR A 233 7.46 -27.19 9.25
N ARG A 234 8.29 -27.35 10.29
CA ARG A 234 9.54 -28.14 10.20
C ARG A 234 9.29 -29.58 9.73
N TRP A 235 8.18 -30.18 10.15
CA TRP A 235 7.74 -31.53 9.74
C TRP A 235 7.58 -31.68 8.23
N ALA A 236 7.19 -30.61 7.52
CA ALA A 236 7.02 -30.61 6.06
C ALA A 236 8.36 -30.61 5.30
N ARG A 237 9.49 -30.37 5.99
CA ARG A 237 10.83 -30.31 5.38
C ARG A 237 11.69 -31.53 5.70
N THR A 238 11.37 -32.25 6.78
CA THR A 238 12.15 -33.39 7.29
C THR A 238 11.67 -34.75 6.78
N ASN A 239 10.50 -34.79 6.15
CA ASN A 239 9.98 -35.95 5.42
C ASN A 239 10.29 -35.81 3.92
#